data_AF-A0A142XNB2-F1
#
_entry.id   AF-A0A142XNB2-F1
#
_cell.length_a   1.000
_cell.length_b   1.000
_cell.length_c   1.000
_cell.angle_alpha   90.00
_cell.angle_beta   90.00
_cell.angle_gamma   90.00
#
_symmetry.space_group_name_H-M   'P 1'
#
loop_
_entity.id
_entity.type
_entity.pdbx_description
1 polymer ?
#
loop_
_entity_poly.entity_id
_entity_poly.type
_entity_poly.pdbx_seq_one_letter_code
_entity_poly.pdbx_strand_id
1 'polypeptide(L)'
;MTDGASNTLLLSECARRPKFFRFNTEYTKNKGNDPAKPLDVNKGGGWAAKENAIEVSGATADGTVEVGTGGTKRSGGPLAVNATNEKNVYAMHTGGANAAFLDGSVRFLSDRLDIKVLAALATRANGEVVPNY
;
A
#
# COMPACT_ATOMS: atom_id res chain seq x y z
N MET A 1 19.54 8.50 11.72
CA MET A 1 18.59 7.38 11.60
C MET A 1 19.01 6.39 12.65
N THR A 2 18.18 6.19 13.67
CA THR A 2 18.55 5.50 14.91
C THR A 2 18.48 3.98 14.78
N ASP A 3 17.67 3.49 13.84
CA ASP A 3 17.39 2.09 13.48
C ASP A 3 18.10 1.61 12.20
N GLY A 4 18.83 2.51 11.51
CA GLY A 4 19.72 2.20 10.38
C GLY A 4 19.08 2.29 8.99
N ALA A 5 19.89 2.56 7.97
CA ALA A 5 19.44 2.71 6.58
C ALA A 5 18.86 1.42 5.97
N SER A 6 19.27 0.27 6.51
CA SER A 6 18.79 -1.05 6.10
C SER A 6 17.37 -1.38 6.59
N ASN A 7 16.82 -0.56 7.50
CA ASN A 7 15.48 -0.73 8.07
C ASN A 7 14.56 0.45 7.72
N THR A 8 14.99 1.35 6.82
CA THR A 8 14.13 2.42 6.32
C THR A 8 13.75 2.14 4.87
N LEU A 9 12.44 2.02 4.62
CA LEU A 9 11.86 1.87 3.30
C LEU A 9 12.13 3.13 2.45
N LEU A 10 12.72 2.94 1.27
CA LEU A 10 12.95 3.98 0.28
C LEU A 10 11.85 3.99 -0.77
N LEU A 11 11.52 2.83 -1.33
CA LEU A 11 10.57 2.69 -2.41
C LEU A 11 9.92 1.30 -2.37
N SER A 12 8.64 1.23 -2.75
CA SER A 12 7.96 -0.02 -3.05
C SER A 12 7.06 0.16 -4.28
N GLU A 13 6.35 -0.90 -4.64
CA GLU A 13 5.54 -0.96 -5.85
C GLU A 13 4.05 -0.89 -5.56
N CYS A 14 3.31 -0.29 -6.49
CA CYS A 14 1.86 -0.28 -6.52
C CYS A 14 1.40 -0.49 -7.96
N ALA A 15 1.32 -1.76 -8.33
CA ALA A 15 1.14 -2.21 -9.71
C ALA A 15 -0.30 -2.05 -10.21
N ARG A 16 -0.46 -2.20 -11.54
CA ARG A 16 -1.75 -2.29 -12.25
C ARG A 16 -2.64 -1.05 -12.25
N ARG A 17 -2.22 0.07 -11.66
CA ARG A 17 -2.88 1.36 -11.92
C ARG A 17 -2.81 1.67 -13.43
N PRO A 18 -3.92 2.09 -14.07
CA PRO A 18 -5.10 2.72 -13.49
C PRO A 18 -6.29 1.81 -13.16
N LYS A 19 -6.16 0.49 -13.29
CA LYS A 19 -7.20 -0.48 -12.93
C LYS A 19 -7.23 -0.74 -11.43
N PHE A 20 -8.37 -1.19 -10.91
CA PHE A 20 -8.48 -1.61 -9.52
C PHE A 20 -8.30 -3.12 -9.39
N PHE A 21 -7.50 -3.52 -8.40
CA PHE A 21 -7.22 -4.91 -8.09
C PHE A 21 -7.35 -5.14 -6.59
N ARG A 22 -7.91 -6.30 -6.25
CA ARG A 22 -8.04 -6.79 -4.88
C ARG A 22 -7.79 -8.29 -4.87
N PHE A 23 -6.88 -8.76 -4.02
CA PHE A 23 -6.46 -10.17 -3.99
C PHE A 23 -6.23 -10.74 -5.41
N ASN A 24 -5.46 -10.04 -6.24
CA ASN A 24 -5.18 -10.41 -7.63
C ASN A 24 -6.39 -10.44 -8.59
N THR A 25 -7.56 -9.97 -8.15
CA THR A 25 -8.77 -9.91 -8.96
C THR A 25 -9.05 -8.47 -9.39
N GLU A 26 -9.14 -8.25 -10.70
CA GLU A 26 -9.53 -6.95 -11.27
C GLU A 26 -11.02 -6.67 -10.98
N TYR A 27 -11.36 -5.43 -10.62
CA TYR A 27 -12.75 -5.01 -10.49
C TYR A 27 -12.97 -3.59 -11.01
N THR A 28 -14.23 -3.27 -11.32
CA THR A 28 -14.66 -1.91 -11.64
C THR A 28 -15.21 -1.24 -10.40
N LYS A 29 -14.84 0.02 -10.17
CA LYS A 29 -15.29 0.81 -9.03
C LYS A 29 -16.06 2.02 -9.56
N ASN A 30 -17.20 2.35 -8.98
CA ASN A 30 -17.86 3.64 -9.20
C ASN A 30 -17.36 4.68 -8.20
N LYS A 31 -17.41 5.97 -8.57
CA LYS A 31 -16.96 7.05 -7.68
C LYS A 31 -17.71 7.01 -6.35
N GLY A 32 -16.96 6.97 -5.25
CA GLY A 32 -17.53 6.91 -3.90
C GLY A 32 -18.33 5.62 -3.63
N ASN A 33 -18.05 4.53 -4.35
CA ASN A 33 -18.79 3.26 -4.27
C ASN A 33 -20.30 3.39 -4.56
N ASP A 34 -20.68 4.35 -5.39
CA ASP A 34 -22.08 4.64 -5.73
C ASP A 34 -22.38 4.23 -7.18
N PRO A 35 -23.24 3.21 -7.42
CA PRO A 35 -23.54 2.73 -8.77
C PRO A 35 -24.24 3.76 -9.67
N ALA A 36 -24.85 4.81 -9.09
CA ALA A 36 -25.44 5.91 -9.85
C ALA A 36 -24.38 6.90 -10.37
N LYS A 37 -23.13 6.82 -9.87
CA LYS A 37 -22.04 7.69 -10.30
C LYS A 37 -21.17 7.03 -11.38
N PRO A 38 -20.45 7.82 -12.20
CA PRO A 38 -19.53 7.28 -13.21
C PRO A 38 -18.47 6.36 -12.59
N LEU A 39 -17.86 5.52 -13.44
CA LEU A 39 -16.70 4.72 -13.07
C LEU A 39 -15.58 5.62 -12.54
N ASP A 40 -14.94 5.14 -11.49
CA ASP A 40 -13.73 5.73 -10.92
C ASP A 40 -12.49 5.16 -11.61
N VAL A 41 -11.36 5.82 -11.37
CA VAL A 41 -10.06 5.42 -11.91
C VAL A 41 -9.05 5.35 -10.78
N ASN A 42 -8.24 4.29 -10.73
CA ASN A 42 -7.19 4.18 -9.73
C ASN A 42 -6.01 5.11 -10.09
N LYS A 43 -6.05 6.34 -9.57
CA LYS A 43 -5.12 7.42 -9.93
C LYS A 43 -3.69 7.16 -9.45
N GLY A 44 -2.74 7.87 -10.04
CA GLY A 44 -1.33 7.83 -9.64
C GLY A 44 -0.49 6.75 -10.32
N GLY A 45 -0.99 6.14 -11.41
CA GLY A 45 -0.21 5.14 -12.16
C GLY A 45 0.95 5.70 -13.00
N GLY A 46 0.92 6.99 -13.35
CA GLY A 46 2.03 7.64 -14.06
C GLY A 46 3.15 8.05 -13.10
N TRP A 47 4.41 7.91 -13.52
CA TRP A 47 5.58 8.27 -12.70
C TRP A 47 5.46 9.67 -12.10
N ALA A 48 5.23 10.68 -12.93
CA ALA A 48 5.14 12.08 -12.52
C ALA A 48 3.71 12.54 -12.20
N ALA A 49 2.77 11.61 -11.96
CA ALA A 49 1.41 11.99 -11.60
C ALA A 49 1.37 12.55 -10.17
N LYS A 50 0.64 13.65 -9.96
CA LYS A 50 0.52 14.29 -8.63
C LYS A 50 -0.09 13.36 -7.58
N GLU A 51 -0.87 12.36 -7.99
CA GLU A 51 -1.46 11.35 -7.11
C GLU A 51 -0.61 10.08 -6.95
N ASN A 52 0.58 10.03 -7.57
CA ASN A 52 1.46 8.88 -7.42
C ASN A 52 2.02 8.85 -6.00
N ALA A 53 1.45 7.97 -5.18
CA ALA A 53 1.83 7.73 -3.80
C ALA A 53 1.52 6.28 -3.43
N ILE A 54 2.25 5.79 -2.44
CA ILE A 54 1.93 4.59 -1.66
C ILE A 54 1.68 5.05 -0.23
N GLU A 55 0.58 4.58 0.36
CA GLU A 55 0.08 4.94 1.68
C GLU A 55 0.22 3.72 2.60
N VAL A 56 0.58 3.96 3.86
CA VAL A 56 0.68 2.92 4.90
C VAL A 56 -0.66 2.76 5.63
N SER A 57 -1.77 2.81 4.89
CA SER A 57 -3.11 2.64 5.46
C SER A 57 -3.48 1.16 5.62
N GLY A 58 -2.96 0.29 4.76
CA GLY A 58 -3.39 -1.10 4.68
C GLY A 58 -4.83 -1.22 4.19
N ALA A 59 -5.33 -2.45 4.15
CA ALA A 59 -6.70 -2.78 3.80
C ALA A 59 -7.34 -3.66 4.87
N THR A 60 -8.67 -3.62 4.93
CA THR A 60 -9.47 -4.53 5.75
C THR A 60 -9.35 -5.98 5.26
N ALA A 61 -9.90 -6.92 6.01
CA ALA A 61 -9.83 -8.36 5.70
C ALA A 61 -10.44 -8.71 4.32
N ASP A 62 -11.40 -7.93 3.83
CA ASP A 62 -11.99 -8.11 2.51
C ASP A 62 -11.30 -7.29 1.42
N GLY A 63 -10.15 -6.67 1.72
CA GLY A 63 -9.36 -5.87 0.78
C GLY A 63 -9.96 -4.51 0.44
N THR A 64 -10.96 -4.04 1.21
CA THR A 64 -11.45 -2.66 1.10
C THR A 64 -10.51 -1.67 1.78
N VAL A 65 -10.46 -0.47 1.22
CA VAL A 65 -10.03 0.74 1.91
C VAL A 65 -11.27 1.62 1.98
N GLU A 66 -11.95 1.62 3.11
CA GLU A 66 -13.18 2.41 3.22
C GLU A 66 -12.83 3.89 3.12
N VAL A 67 -13.62 4.68 2.39
CA VAL A 67 -13.53 6.14 2.45
C VAL A 67 -14.66 6.55 3.39
N GLY A 68 -14.32 7.02 4.59
CA GLY A 68 -15.33 7.44 5.56
C GLY A 68 -16.24 8.50 4.96
N THR A 69 -17.54 8.37 5.21
CA THR A 69 -18.47 9.48 5.02
C THR A 69 -18.25 10.46 6.18
N GLY A 70 -17.99 11.75 5.90
CA GLY A 70 -17.85 12.76 6.96
C GLY A 70 -16.44 13.27 7.27
N GLY A 71 -15.43 13.01 6.42
CA GLY A 71 -14.15 13.72 6.47
C GLY A 71 -12.93 12.90 6.91
N THR A 72 -13.10 11.66 7.37
CA THR A 72 -12.02 10.67 7.53
C THR A 72 -11.73 10.00 6.18
N LYS A 73 -10.62 10.39 5.53
CA LYS A 73 -10.43 10.14 4.09
C LYS A 73 -10.11 8.70 3.69
N ARG A 74 -9.63 7.82 4.58
CA ARG A 74 -9.53 6.36 4.39
C ARG A 74 -9.51 5.63 5.73
N SER A 75 -10.38 4.65 5.94
CA SER A 75 -10.27 3.64 6.99
C SER A 75 -9.47 2.49 6.41
N GLY A 76 -8.20 2.41 6.81
CA GLY A 76 -7.31 1.32 6.44
C GLY A 76 -7.61 0.03 7.21
N GLY A 77 -6.68 -0.92 7.18
CA GLY A 77 -6.82 -2.18 7.90
C GLY A 77 -5.50 -2.95 8.03
N PRO A 78 -5.53 -4.15 8.62
CA PRO A 78 -4.32 -4.88 8.98
C PRO A 78 -3.54 -5.43 7.78
N LEU A 79 -4.16 -5.54 6.59
CA LEU A 79 -3.52 -6.13 5.43
C LEU A 79 -2.63 -5.09 4.73
N ALA A 80 -1.33 -5.19 4.96
CA ALA A 80 -0.34 -4.20 4.53
C ALA A 80 0.09 -4.34 3.06
N VAL A 81 0.17 -5.57 2.57
CA VAL A 81 0.78 -5.92 1.27
C VAL A 81 -0.18 -6.79 0.46
N ASN A 82 -0.30 -6.53 -0.84
CA ASN A 82 -1.03 -7.32 -1.84
C ASN A 82 -2.54 -7.52 -1.64
N ALA A 83 -3.16 -6.89 -0.64
CA ALA A 83 -4.61 -6.93 -0.48
C ALA A 83 -5.34 -6.08 -1.53
N THR A 84 -4.84 -4.88 -1.82
CA THR A 84 -5.42 -3.94 -2.80
C THR A 84 -4.36 -3.07 -3.44
N ASN A 85 -4.57 -2.64 -4.68
CA ASN A 85 -3.71 -1.66 -5.34
C ASN A 85 -4.22 -0.22 -5.22
N GLU A 86 -5.19 0.03 -4.34
CA GLU A 86 -5.66 1.37 -4.01
C GLU A 86 -4.63 2.10 -3.12
N LYS A 87 -3.57 2.58 -3.76
CA LYS A 87 -2.41 3.26 -3.13
C LYS A 87 -1.70 2.45 -2.03
N ASN A 88 -1.90 1.14 -1.96
CA ASN A 88 -1.18 0.28 -1.03
C ASN A 88 -0.02 -0.43 -1.73
N VAL A 89 0.89 -1.03 -0.94
CA VAL A 89 1.96 -1.88 -1.48
C VAL A 89 1.32 -3.06 -2.19
N TYR A 90 1.52 -3.15 -3.51
CA TYR A 90 0.83 -4.13 -4.33
C TYR A 90 1.66 -4.54 -5.54
N ALA A 91 1.86 -5.84 -5.69
CA ALA A 91 2.55 -6.50 -6.78
C ALA A 91 1.72 -7.68 -7.30
N MET A 92 2.10 -8.21 -8.48
CA MET A 92 1.55 -9.48 -8.98
C MET A 92 2.43 -10.68 -8.60
N HIS A 93 3.38 -10.48 -7.68
CA HIS A 93 4.21 -11.56 -7.15
C HIS A 93 3.40 -12.40 -6.15
N THR A 94 3.58 -13.71 -6.20
CA THR A 94 2.94 -14.61 -5.23
C THR A 94 3.52 -14.35 -3.84
N GLY A 95 2.65 -14.12 -2.86
CA GLY A 95 3.05 -14.05 -1.45
C GLY A 95 3.61 -12.70 -0.96
N GLY A 96 3.69 -11.67 -1.81
CA GLY A 96 4.26 -10.39 -1.37
C GLY A 96 4.68 -9.42 -2.49
N ALA A 97 5.46 -8.41 -2.12
CA ALA A 97 5.95 -7.36 -3.02
C ALA A 97 7.41 -7.00 -2.70
N ASN A 98 8.14 -6.47 -3.68
CA ASN A 98 9.52 -6.02 -3.44
C ASN A 98 9.56 -4.61 -2.85
N ALA A 99 10.54 -4.38 -1.98
CA ALA A 99 10.80 -3.10 -1.34
C ALA A 99 12.29 -2.78 -1.35
N ALA A 100 12.64 -1.57 -1.78
CA ALA A 100 13.99 -1.03 -1.70
C ALA A 100 14.17 -0.22 -0.41
N PHE A 101 15.35 -0.34 0.19
CA PHE A 101 15.73 0.31 1.45
C PHE A 101 16.78 1.40 1.21
N LEU A 102 16.98 2.29 2.19
CA LEU A 102 17.92 3.42 2.06
C LEU A 102 19.39 2.99 1.94
N ASP A 103 19.73 1.76 2.33
CA ASP A 103 21.07 1.18 2.12
C ASP A 103 21.27 0.58 0.71
N GLY A 104 20.26 0.66 -0.16
CA GLY A 104 20.28 0.08 -1.50
C GLY A 104 19.91 -1.40 -1.57
N SER A 105 19.64 -2.05 -0.43
CA SER A 105 19.15 -3.43 -0.42
C SER A 105 17.70 -3.51 -0.90
N VAL A 106 17.35 -4.68 -1.46
CA VAL A 106 15.96 -5.02 -1.82
C VAL A 106 15.54 -6.21 -0.97
N ARG A 107 14.37 -6.12 -0.35
CA ARG A 107 13.77 -7.21 0.43
C ARG A 107 12.37 -7.50 -0.07
N PHE A 108 11.95 -8.75 0.08
CA PHE A 108 10.60 -9.18 -0.24
C PHE A 108 9.71 -9.03 0.99
N LEU A 109 8.67 -8.21 0.91
CA LEU A 109 7.69 -8.00 1.96
C LEU A 109 6.54 -8.99 1.79
N SER A 110 6.34 -9.86 2.78
CA SER A 110 5.26 -10.86 2.74
C SER A 110 3.87 -10.22 2.77
N ASP A 111 2.89 -10.86 2.12
CA ASP A 111 1.45 -10.56 2.26
C ASP A 111 0.92 -10.79 3.69
N ARG A 112 1.68 -11.48 4.55
CA ARG A 112 1.41 -11.68 5.98
C ARG A 112 2.10 -10.65 6.87
N LEU A 113 2.80 -9.67 6.31
CA LEU A 113 3.49 -8.63 7.06
C LEU A 113 2.49 -7.87 7.94
N ASP A 114 2.80 -7.76 9.24
CA ASP A 114 2.02 -6.92 10.15
C ASP A 114 2.15 -5.46 9.71
N ILE A 115 1.02 -4.77 9.56
CA ILE A 115 0.97 -3.36 9.17
C ILE A 115 1.84 -2.45 10.07
N LYS A 116 2.02 -2.80 11.35
CA LYS A 116 2.90 -2.07 12.27
C LYS A 116 4.36 -2.17 11.85
N VAL A 117 4.79 -3.30 11.29
CA VAL A 117 6.14 -3.46 10.75
C VAL A 117 6.29 -2.58 9.53
N LEU A 118 5.32 -2.56 8.61
CA LEU A 118 5.37 -1.66 7.46
C LEU A 118 5.41 -0.18 7.88
N ALA A 119 4.64 0.21 8.90
CA ALA A 119 4.66 1.55 9.47
C ALA A 119 6.02 1.90 10.07
N ALA A 120 6.65 0.96 10.76
CA ALA A 120 7.98 1.16 11.30
C ALA A 120 9.03 1.36 10.21
N LEU A 121 9.01 0.51 9.18
CA LEU A 121 9.90 0.62 8.02
C LEU A 121 9.72 1.96 7.27
N ALA A 122 8.50 2.49 7.21
CA ALA A 122 8.23 3.79 6.59
C ALA A 122 8.69 4.99 7.44
N THR A 123 8.99 4.80 8.74
CA THR A 123 9.27 5.89 9.68
C THR A 123 10.76 5.99 10.02
N ARG A 124 11.49 6.75 9.21
CA ARG A 124 12.95 6.96 9.26
C ARG A 124 13.58 7.31 10.64
N ALA A 125 12.82 7.85 11.60
CA ALA A 125 13.37 8.45 12.81
C ALA A 125 12.69 8.00 14.11
N ASN A 126 11.79 7.01 14.07
CA ASN A 126 11.05 6.62 15.27
C ASN A 126 11.86 5.76 16.26
N GLY A 127 12.99 5.20 15.81
CA GLY A 127 13.83 4.33 16.65
C GLY A 127 13.17 3.01 17.03
N GLU A 128 12.22 2.54 16.22
CA GLU A 128 11.52 1.28 16.46
C GLU A 128 12.45 0.08 16.23
N VAL A 129 12.37 -0.91 17.13
CA VAL A 129 13.02 -2.20 16.90
C VAL A 129 12.14 -2.98 15.93
N VAL A 130 12.56 -3.08 14.68
CA VAL A 130 11.84 -3.83 13.65
C VAL A 130 12.10 -5.33 13.84
N PRO A 131 11.07 -6.17 14.04
CA PRO A 131 11.21 -7.63 14.09
C PRO A 131 11.70 -8.19 12.75
N ASN A 132 12.10 -9.48 12.69
CA ASN A 132 12.35 -10.11 11.39
C ASN A 132 11.04 -10.21 10.59
N TYR A 133 11.09 -9.85 9.30
CA TYR A 133 9.94 -9.79 8.39
C TYR A 133 10.25 -10.34 7.00
#